data_AF-A0A6N3FTC4-F1
#
_entry.id   AF-A0A6N3FTC4-F1
#
_cell.length_a   1.000
_cell.length_b   1.000
_cell.length_c   1.000
_cell.angle_alpha   90.00
_cell.angle_beta   90.00
_cell.angle_gamma   90.00
#
_symmetry.space_group_name_H-M   'P 1'
#
loop_
_entity.id
_entity.type
_entity.pdbx_description
1 polymer ?
#
loop_
_entity_poly.entity_id
_entity_poly.type
_entity_poly.pdbx_seq_one_letter_code
_entity_poly.pdbx_strand_id
1 'polypeptide(L)' 'MDERTGIERNTTFVCTRIRLKQELEEAGEQCIGVLPNKYNPKYYAWVFERTPTLTKVVDNFVKSLNSL' A
#
# COMPACT_ATOMS: atom_id res chain seq x y z
N MET A 1 7.12 16.75 0.69
CA MET A 1 7.45 17.26 -0.65
C MET A 1 8.91 16.90 -0.90
N ASP A 2 9.21 16.08 -1.92
CA ASP A 2 10.59 15.76 -2.30
C ASP A 2 11.00 16.75 -3.39
N GLU A 3 11.83 17.72 -3.04
CA GLU A 3 12.14 18.88 -3.88
C GLU A 3 12.93 18.54 -5.15
N ARG A 4 13.45 17.31 -5.28
CA ARG A 4 14.28 16.91 -6.45
C ARG A 4 13.48 16.47 -7.66
N THR A 5 12.20 16.11 -7.52
CA THR A 5 11.44 15.47 -8.60
C THR A 5 10.14 16.17 -8.97
N GLY A 6 9.61 17.07 -8.13
CA GLY A 6 8.35 17.77 -8.42
C GLY A 6 7.13 16.85 -8.58
N ILE A 7 7.28 15.55 -8.33
CA ILE A 7 6.20 14.57 -8.38
C ILE A 7 5.54 14.59 -7.01
N GLU A 8 4.27 15.00 -6.95
CA GLU A 8 3.40 14.62 -5.84
C GLU A 8 3.48 13.10 -5.71
N ARG A 9 4.24 12.60 -4.73
CA ARG A 9 4.21 11.18 -4.40
C ARG A 9 2.76 10.89 -4.05
N ASN A 10 2.05 10.22 -4.97
CA ASN A 10 0.67 9.77 -4.84
C ASN A 10 0.32 9.61 -3.37
N THR A 11 -0.54 10.50 -2.86
CA THR A 11 -0.95 10.56 -1.45
C THR A 11 -1.56 9.25 -0.97
N THR A 12 -1.91 8.38 -1.92
CA THR A 12 -2.50 7.07 -1.68
C THR A 12 -1.58 5.92 -2.05
N PHE A 13 -1.65 4.84 -1.29
CA PHE A 13 -1.05 3.54 -1.60
C PHE A 13 -2.13 2.55 -2.03
N VAL A 14 -1.86 1.80 -3.10
CA VAL A 14 -2.79 0.76 -3.62
C VAL A 14 -2.22 -0.62 -3.29
N CYS A 15 -2.93 -1.37 -2.46
CA CYS A 15 -2.62 -2.72 -2.03
C CYS A 15 -3.49 -3.73 -2.79
N THR A 16 -2.86 -4.75 -3.40
CA THR A 16 -3.57 -5.88 -4.04
C THR A 16 -3.30 -7.22 -3.36
N ARG A 17 -2.47 -7.22 -2.31
CA ARG A 17 -2.05 -8.42 -1.59
C ARG A 17 -2.82 -8.52 -0.28
N ILE A 18 -3.62 -9.57 -0.13
CA ILE A 18 -4.48 -9.74 1.06
C ILE A 18 -3.70 -9.78 2.37
N ARG A 19 -2.54 -10.44 2.40
CA ARG A 19 -1.67 -10.50 3.59
C ARG A 19 -1.14 -9.12 3.96
N LEU A 20 -0.70 -8.33 2.97
CA LEU A 20 -0.25 -6.96 3.23
C LEU A 20 -1.39 -6.06 3.72
N LYS A 21 -2.61 -6.24 3.19
CA LYS A 21 -3.80 -5.54 3.69
C LYS A 21 -4.02 -5.82 5.18
N GLN A 22 -3.93 -7.09 5.60
CA GLN A 22 -4.08 -7.48 7.00
C GLN A 22 -3.00 -6.84 7.88
N GLU A 23 -1.73 -6.92 7.49
CA GLU A 23 -0.62 -6.31 8.23
C GLU A 23 -0.77 -4.77 8.36
N LEU A 24 -1.34 -4.11 7.35
CA LEU A 24 -1.66 -2.68 7.40
C LEU A 24 -2.79 -2.37 8.39
N GLU A 25 -3.88 -3.14 8.35
CA GLU A 25 -5.01 -2.97 9.28
C GLU A 25 -4.60 -3.24 10.74
N GLU A 26 -3.76 -4.24 10.97
CA GLU A 26 -3.18 -4.55 12.29
C GLU A 26 -2.24 -3.43 12.79
N ALA A 27 -1.56 -2.74 11.88
CA ALA A 27 -0.75 -1.56 12.19
C ALA A 27 -1.58 -0.28 12.42
N GLY A 28 -2.91 -0.37 12.32
CA GLY A 28 -3.83 0.76 12.51
C GLY A 28 -4.07 1.62 11.28
N GLU A 29 -3.58 1.21 10.11
CA GLU A 29 -3.84 1.93 8.85
C GLU A 29 -5.27 1.65 8.38
N GLN A 30 -5.97 2.71 7.99
CA GLN A 30 -7.36 2.60 7.53
C GLN A 30 -7.44 2.55 6.00
N CYS A 31 -8.19 1.57 5.50
CA CYS A 31 -8.55 1.48 4.11
C CYS A 31 -9.55 2.60 3.77
N ILE A 32 -9.14 3.56 2.94
CA ILE A 32 -9.95 4.72 2.52
C ILE A 32 -10.77 4.45 1.25
N GLY A 33 -10.53 3.33 0.57
CA GLY A 33 -11.26 3.00 -0.66
C GLY A 33 -10.97 1.62 -1.20
N VAL A 34 -11.85 1.15 -2.08
CA VAL A 34 -11.69 -0.12 -2.80
C VAL A 34 -11.90 0.14 -4.27
N LEU A 35 -10.97 -0.36 -5.10
CA LEU A 35 -10.99 -0.20 -6.56
C LEU A 35 -10.97 -1.57 -7.24
N PRO A 36 -11.54 -1.70 -8.45
CA PRO A 36 -11.29 -2.87 -9.29
C PRO A 36 -9.80 -3.01 -9.59
N ASN A 37 -9.26 -4.22 -9.55
CA ASN A 37 -7.88 -4.46 -9.95
C ASN A 37 -7.74 -4.27 -11.47
N LYS A 38 -6.89 -3.33 -11.88
CA LYS A 38 -6.64 -3.00 -13.30
C LYS A 38 -6.21 -4.17 -14.18
N TYR A 39 -5.61 -5.22 -13.60
CA TYR A 39 -5.12 -6.39 -14.35
C TYR A 39 -6.13 -7.53 -14.40
N ASN A 40 -7.02 -7.61 -13.41
CA ASN A 40 -8.08 -8.60 -13.39
C ASN A 40 -9.27 -8.04 -12.60
N PRO A 41 -10.32 -7.57 -13.29
CA PRO A 41 -11.48 -6.94 -12.66
C PRO A 41 -12.26 -7.83 -11.69
N LYS A 42 -12.01 -9.14 -11.65
CA LYS A 42 -12.59 -10.05 -10.65
C LYS A 42 -11.96 -9.89 -9.27
N TYR A 43 -10.84 -9.20 -9.17
CA TYR A 43 -10.17 -8.90 -7.91
C TYR A 43 -10.30 -7.43 -7.53
N TYR A 44 -10.19 -7.17 -6.24
CA TYR A 44 -10.22 -5.84 -5.66
C TYR A 44 -8.82 -5.39 -5.24
N ALA A 45 -8.61 -4.08 -5.25
CA ALA A 45 -7.46 -3.40 -4.69
C ALA A 45 -7.94 -2.47 -3.57
N TRP A 46 -7.20 -2.42 -2.47
CA TRP A 46 -7.48 -1.56 -1.33
C TRP A 46 -6.60 -0.32 -1.39
N VAL A 47 -7.19 0.83 -1.09
CA VAL A 47 -6.53 2.13 -1.13
C VAL A 47 -6.34 2.61 0.30
N PHE A 48 -5.13 3.05 0.63
CA PHE A 48 -4.74 3.59 1.94
C PHE A 48 -4.13 4.97 1.76
N GLU A 49 -4.18 5.82 2.78
CA GLU A 49 -3.36 7.04 2.80
C GLU A 49 -1.89 6.68 3.04
N ARG A 50 -0.97 7.39 2.39
CA ARG A 50 0.46 7.20 2.65
C ARG A 50 0.84 7.86 3.97
N THR A 51 1.11 7.02 4.96
CA THR A 51 1.69 7.42 6.24
C THR A 51 3.13 6.88 6.38
N PRO A 52 3.92 7.42 7.32
CA PRO A 52 5.21 6.83 7.68
C PRO A 52 5.09 5.39 8.20
N THR A 53 3.99 5.07 8.91
CA THR A 53 3.73 3.72 9.44
C THR A 53 3.43 2.74 8.31
N LEU A 54 2.53 3.09 7.39
CA LEU A 54 2.27 2.32 6.18
C LEU A 54 3.55 2.02 5.41
N THR A 55 4.40 3.03 5.22
CA THR A 55 5.66 2.86 4.47
C THR A 55 6.57 1.82 5.14
N LYS A 56 6.70 1.85 6.47
CA LYS A 56 7.48 0.85 7.22
C LYS A 56 6.91 -0.57 7.09
N VAL A 57 5.59 -0.73 7.17
CA VAL A 57 4.93 -2.04 7.01
C VAL A 57 5.19 -2.61 5.62
N VAL A 58 5.01 -1.79 4.58
CA VAL A 58 5.27 -2.19 3.19
C VAL A 58 6.74 -2.56 2.98
N ASP A 59 7.69 -1.78 3.49
CA ASP A 59 9.12 -2.06 3.37
C ASP A 59 9.50 -3.39 4.05
N ASN A 60 8.97 -3.64 5.25
CA ASN A 60 9.19 -4.90 5.97
C ASN A 60 8.59 -6.09 5.22
N PHE A 61 7.38 -5.93 4.69
CA PHE A 61 6.72 -6.95 3.88
C PHE A 61 7.55 -7.29 2.63
N VAL A 62 8.04 -6.28 1.90
CA VAL A 62 8.88 -6.48 0.70
C VAL A 62 10.20 -7.17 1.05
N LYS A 63 10.84 -6.79 2.17
CA LYS A 63 12.05 -7.49 2.66
C LYS A 63 11.76 -8.96 2.96
N SER A 64 10.59 -9.27 3.54
CA SER A 64 10.21 -10.67 3.83
C SER A 64 10.02 -11.50 2.57
N LEU A 65 9.54 -10.89 1.47
CA LEU A 65 9.38 -11.58 0.18
C LEU A 65 10.72 -11.87 -0.50
N ASN A 66 11.70 -10.97 -0.35
CA ASN A 66 13.02 -11.09 -0.97
C ASN A 66 14.02 -11.91 -0.13
N SER A 67 13.63 -12.32 1.08
CA SER A 67 14.46 -13.18 1.95
C SER A 67 14.16 -14.68 1.74
N LEU A 68 13.44 -15.00 0.67
CA LEU A 68 13.10 -16.34 0.18
C LEU A 68 13.84 -16.61 -1.14
#